data_AF-A0A512JLA1-F1
#
_entry.id   AF-A0A512JLA1-F1
#
_cell.length_a   1.000
_cell.length_b   1.000
_cell.length_c   1.000
_cell.angle_alpha   90.00
_cell.angle_beta   90.00
_cell.angle_gamma   90.00
#
_symmetry.space_group_name_H-M   'P 1'
#
loop_
_entity.id
_entity.type
_entity.pdbx_description
1 polymer ?
#
loop_
_entity_poly.entity_id
_entity_poly.type
_entity_poly.pdbx_seq_one_letter_code
_entity_poly.pdbx_strand_id
1 'polypeptide(L)'
;MFGPWWKLSMDTAMLALESQAVIGLRLAKLAAGGAGAQVEAQRMISEKVFAAGEAAMMMATGGSTQSIVSGYRRKVRANQRRLSRPR
;
A
#
# COMPACT_ATOMS: atom_id res chain seq x y z
N MET A 1 11.24 13.30 -23.57
CA MET A 1 11.06 11.84 -23.42
C MET A 1 11.53 11.30 -22.06
N PHE A 2 12.51 11.91 -21.37
CA PHE A 2 13.03 11.41 -20.09
C PHE A 2 12.24 11.79 -18.81
N GLY A 3 11.48 12.90 -18.84
CA GLY A 3 10.74 13.39 -17.66
C GLY A 3 9.71 12.41 -17.06
N PRO A 4 8.87 11.71 -17.85
CA PRO A 4 7.91 10.75 -17.32
C PRO A 4 8.56 9.54 -16.64
N TRP A 5 9.69 9.06 -17.18
CA TRP A 5 10.47 7.97 -16.59
C TRP A 5 11.14 8.37 -15.28
N TRP A 6 11.74 9.56 -15.23
CA TRP A 6 12.32 10.10 -14.00
C TRP A 6 11.28 10.22 -12.88
N LYS A 7 10.08 10.75 -13.21
CA LYS A 7 8.97 10.87 -12.26
C LYS A 7 8.50 9.50 -11.78
N LEU A 8 8.37 8.52 -12.68
CA LEU A 8 7.99 7.15 -12.32
C LEU A 8 9.01 6.50 -11.38
N SER A 9 10.31 6.68 -11.64
CA SER A 9 11.37 6.15 -10.78
C SER A 9 11.33 6.76 -9.37
N MET A 10 11.13 8.07 -9.26
CA MET A 10 10.98 8.75 -7.97
C MET A 10 9.73 8.33 -7.23
N ASP A 11 8.59 8.20 -7.92
CA ASP A 11 7.34 7.72 -7.34
C ASP A 11 7.48 6.28 -6.84
N THR A 12 8.14 5.42 -7.61
CA THR A 12 8.42 4.03 -7.24
C THR A 12 9.37 3.94 -6.04
N ALA A 13 10.43 4.75 -6.01
CA ALA A 13 11.35 4.80 -4.87
C ALA A 13 10.65 5.24 -3.58
N MET A 14 9.80 6.26 -3.66
CA MET A 14 9.04 6.72 -2.50
C MET A 14 7.98 5.70 -2.07
N LEU A 15 7.34 5.02 -3.03
CA LEU A 15 6.45 3.89 -2.74
C LEU A 15 7.17 2.76 -1.99
N ALA A 16 8.40 2.43 -2.38
CA ALA A 16 9.19 1.40 -1.73
C ALA A 16 9.48 1.76 -0.26
N LEU A 17 9.92 2.99 0.00
CA LEU A 17 10.18 3.48 1.36
C LEU A 17 8.91 3.49 2.23
N GLU A 18 7.81 4.03 1.71
CA GLU A 18 6.51 4.06 2.40
C GLU A 18 6.02 2.63 2.71
N SER A 19 6.28 1.68 1.80
CA SER A 19 5.91 0.26 1.99
C SER A 19 6.73 -0.41 3.09
N GLN A 20 8.04 -0.17 3.17
CA GLN A 20 8.89 -0.73 4.24
C GLN A 20 8.44 -0.27 5.63
N ALA A 21 8.08 1.01 5.78
CA ALA A 21 7.55 1.53 7.05
C ALA A 21 6.22 0.84 7.46
N VAL A 22 5.31 0.62 6.51
CA VAL A 22 4.04 -0.09 6.78
C VAL A 22 4.29 -1.55 7.17
N ILE A 23 5.24 -2.23 6.52
CA ILE A 23 5.62 -3.61 6.87
C ILE A 23 6.14 -3.66 8.32
N GLY A 24 7.05 -2.76 8.69
CA GLY A 24 7.59 -2.68 10.05
C GLY A 24 6.50 -2.47 11.10
N LEU A 25 5.58 -1.52 10.88
CA LEU A 25 4.47 -1.25 11.80
C LEU A 25 3.52 -2.45 11.95
N ARG A 26 3.26 -3.18 10.87
CA ARG A 26 2.43 -4.40 10.92
C ARG A 26 3.11 -5.51 11.68
N LEU A 27 4.39 -5.73 11.46
CA LEU A 27 5.17 -6.72 12.20
C LEU A 27 5.17 -6.39 13.69
N ALA A 28 5.40 -5.12 14.07
CA ALA A 28 5.33 -4.68 15.46
C ALA A 28 3.94 -4.92 16.08
N LYS A 29 2.86 -4.60 15.35
CA LYS A 29 1.48 -4.77 15.82
C LYS A 29 1.07 -6.22 15.94
N LEU A 30 1.53 -7.09 15.03
CA LEU A 30 1.29 -8.53 15.10
C LEU A 30 2.09 -9.17 16.23
N ALA A 31 3.36 -8.77 16.41
CA ALA A 31 4.22 -9.23 17.50
C ALA A 31 3.68 -8.83 18.88
N ALA A 32 3.06 -7.64 18.99
CA ALA A 32 2.40 -7.19 20.21
C ALA A 32 1.15 -8.04 20.59
N GLY A 33 0.56 -8.77 19.63
CA GLY A 33 -0.56 -9.68 19.88
C GLY A 33 -1.88 -9.00 20.29
N GLY A 34 -2.77 -9.80 20.86
CA GLY A 34 -4.08 -9.35 21.36
C GLY A 34 -5.12 -9.00 20.27
N ALA A 35 -6.26 -8.46 20.70
CA ALA A 35 -7.37 -8.13 19.79
C ALA A 35 -6.97 -7.12 18.70
N GLY A 36 -6.03 -6.22 19.02
CA GLY A 36 -5.50 -5.24 18.06
C GLY A 36 -4.74 -5.86 16.90
N ALA A 37 -4.02 -6.96 17.13
CA ALA A 37 -3.31 -7.74 16.12
C ALA A 37 -4.28 -8.53 15.22
N GLN A 38 -5.30 -9.18 15.81
CA GLN A 38 -6.29 -9.96 15.06
C GLN A 38 -7.11 -9.08 14.10
N VAL A 39 -7.49 -7.88 14.55
CA VAL A 39 -8.17 -6.90 13.68
C VAL A 39 -7.27 -6.43 12.54
N GLU A 40 -5.96 -6.24 12.79
CA GLU A 40 -5.03 -5.88 11.71
C GLU A 40 -4.83 -7.05 10.73
N ALA A 41 -4.75 -8.29 11.20
CA ALA A 41 -4.64 -9.47 10.37
C ALA A 41 -5.85 -9.63 9.43
N GLN A 42 -7.08 -9.49 9.95
CA GLN A 42 -8.29 -9.53 9.12
C GLN A 42 -8.30 -8.41 8.08
N ARG A 43 -7.91 -7.20 8.49
CA ARG A 43 -7.84 -6.05 7.57
C ARG A 43 -6.79 -6.25 6.47
N MET A 44 -5.65 -6.84 6.80
CA MET A 44 -4.61 -7.18 5.82
C MET A 44 -5.09 -8.18 4.77
N ILE A 45 -6.07 -9.04 5.09
CA ILE A 45 -6.68 -9.97 4.12
C ILE A 45 -7.63 -9.21 3.22
N SER A 46 -8.54 -8.40 3.78
CA SER A 46 -9.47 -7.58 3.00
C SER A 46 -8.73 -6.63 2.02
N GLU A 47 -7.62 -6.05 2.46
CA GLU A 47 -6.79 -5.20 1.61
C GLU A 47 -6.19 -5.95 0.42
N LYS A 48 -5.75 -7.21 0.60
CA LYS A 48 -5.24 -8.04 -0.51
C LYS A 48 -6.33 -8.42 -1.50
N VAL A 49 -7.52 -8.78 -1.00
CA VAL A 49 -8.68 -9.12 -1.86
C VAL A 49 -9.10 -7.90 -2.69
N PHE A 50 -9.18 -6.73 -2.07
CA PHE A 50 -9.52 -5.50 -2.78
C PHE A 50 -8.43 -5.09 -3.79
N ALA A 51 -7.15 -5.25 -3.45
CA ALA A 51 -6.05 -5.02 -4.38
C ALA A 51 -6.08 -5.97 -5.58
N ALA A 52 -6.43 -7.25 -5.37
CA ALA A 52 -6.60 -8.21 -6.46
C ALA A 52 -7.76 -7.82 -7.39
N GLY A 53 -8.89 -7.36 -6.83
CA GLY A 53 -10.02 -6.85 -7.61
C GLY A 53 -9.67 -5.60 -8.43
N GLU A 54 -8.94 -4.65 -7.83
CA GLU A 54 -8.45 -3.48 -8.57
C GLU A 54 -7.45 -3.84 -9.66
N ALA A 55 -6.53 -4.77 -9.40
CA ALA A 55 -5.59 -5.25 -10.40
C ALA A 55 -6.32 -5.92 -11.58
N ALA A 56 -7.34 -6.75 -11.30
CA ALA A 56 -8.17 -7.36 -12.33
C ALA A 56 -8.91 -6.29 -13.17
N MET A 57 -9.47 -5.26 -12.54
CA MET A 57 -10.11 -4.14 -13.23
C MET A 57 -9.12 -3.31 -14.06
N MET A 58 -7.93 -3.04 -13.54
CA MET A 58 -6.89 -2.29 -14.28
C MET A 58 -6.38 -3.07 -15.49
N MET A 59 -6.22 -4.39 -15.37
CA MET A 59 -5.90 -5.26 -16.50
C MET A 59 -7.02 -5.27 -17.55
N ALA A 60 -8.29 -5.32 -17.10
CA ALA A 60 -9.44 -5.32 -18.01
C ALA A 60 -9.66 -3.99 -18.73
N THR A 61 -9.23 -2.86 -18.15
CA THR A 61 -9.49 -1.50 -18.67
C THR A 61 -8.28 -0.82 -19.32
N GLY A 62 -7.10 -1.47 -19.35
CA GLY A 62 -5.90 -0.93 -19.99
C GLY A 62 -5.29 0.29 -19.29
N GLY A 63 -5.33 0.34 -17.96
CA GLY A 63 -4.82 1.48 -17.18
C GLY A 63 -3.31 1.73 -17.36
N SER A 64 -2.91 3.01 -17.48
CA SER A 64 -1.49 3.39 -17.61
C SER A 64 -0.66 3.04 -16.36
N THR A 65 0.58 2.57 -16.53
CA THR A 65 1.49 2.22 -15.42
C THR A 65 1.65 3.35 -14.38
N GLN A 66 1.63 4.60 -14.83
CA GLN A 66 1.73 5.79 -13.96
C GLN A 66 0.51 5.94 -13.03
N SER A 67 -0.71 5.73 -13.55
CA SER A 67 -1.93 5.86 -12.75
C SER A 67 -2.02 4.74 -11.70
N ILE A 68 -1.55 3.53 -12.03
CA ILE A 68 -1.45 2.38 -11.12
C ILE A 68 -0.54 2.72 -9.93
N VAL A 69 0.69 3.18 -10.18
CA VAL A 69 1.65 3.54 -9.12
C VAL A 69 1.10 4.66 -8.23
N SER A 70 0.47 5.68 -8.82
CA SER A 70 -0.13 6.78 -8.06
C SER A 70 -1.26 6.33 -7.13
N GLY A 71 -2.09 5.37 -7.58
CA GLY A 71 -3.17 4.78 -6.79
C GLY A 71 -2.61 3.97 -5.62
N TYR A 72 -1.58 3.17 -5.89
CA TYR A 72 -0.92 2.36 -4.86
C TYR A 72 -0.30 3.24 -3.76
N ARG A 73 0.39 4.33 -4.12
CA ARG A 73 0.95 5.29 -3.16
C ARG A 73 -0.10 5.92 -2.24
N ARG A 74 -1.28 6.28 -2.77
CA ARG A 74 -2.38 6.83 -1.95
C ARG A 74 -2.82 5.82 -0.88
N LYS A 75 -2.94 4.55 -1.23
CA LYS A 75 -3.32 3.49 -0.30
C LYS A 75 -2.27 3.25 0.79
N VAL A 76 -1.00 3.18 0.42
CA VAL A 76 0.10 2.99 1.39
C VAL A 76 0.16 4.15 2.39
N ARG A 77 0.02 5.40 1.93
CA ARG A 77 -0.03 6.58 2.81
C ARG A 77 -1.22 6.55 3.77
N ALA A 78 -2.40 6.16 3.29
CA ALA A 78 -3.58 6.02 4.15
C ALA A 78 -3.35 4.96 5.24
N ASN A 79 -2.73 3.84 4.89
CA ASN A 79 -2.36 2.79 5.84
C ASN A 79 -1.34 3.27 6.87
N GLN A 80 -0.29 3.97 6.44
CA GLN A 80 0.72 4.53 7.34
C GLN A 80 0.11 5.49 8.36
N ARG A 81 -0.75 6.43 7.92
CA ARG A 81 -1.44 7.38 8.83
C ARG A 81 -2.33 6.70 9.86
N ARG A 82 -2.96 5.59 9.48
CA ARG A 82 -3.85 4.82 10.34
C ARG A 82 -3.08 3.99 11.37
N LEU A 83 -1.96 3.41 10.95
CA LEU A 83 -1.11 2.60 11.83
C LEU A 83 -0.29 3.43 12.81
N SER A 84 0.04 4.67 12.44
CA SER A 84 0.77 5.62 13.30
C SER A 84 -0.11 6.35 14.31
N ARG A 85 -1.45 6.27 14.20
CA ARG A 85 -2.35 6.82 15.20
C ARG A 85 -2.42 5.90 16.43
N PRO A 86 -2.21 6.43 17.65
CA PRO A 86 -2.48 5.69 18.87
C PRO A 86 -3.96 5.30 18.90
N ARG A 87 -4.26 4.09 19.38
CA ARG A 87 -5.63 3.72 19.75
C ARG A 87 -5.93 4.22 21.15
#